data_AF-A0A7S2UX73-F1
#
_entry.id   AF-A0A7S2UX73-F1
#
_cell.length_a   1.000
_cell.length_b   1.000
_cell.length_c   1.000
_cell.angle_alpha   90.00
_cell.angle_beta   90.00
_cell.angle_gamma   90.00
#
_symmetry.space_group_name_H-M   'P 1'
#
loop_
_entity.id
_entity.type
_entity.pdbx_description
1 polymer ?
#
loop_
_entity_poly.entity_id
_entity_poly.type
_entity_poly.pdbx_seq_one_letter_code
_entity_poly.pdbx_strand_id
1 'polypeptide(L)'
;KMTEEGAAPVRADGLPGVGMPGGQSWTSNWLTFDNSYFKIMADRWANSDLLKLETDKCLFVDNSFKQHALVYKDDQDAFFADYSLAHEKLSNLGAKFSPEEGIILDVILETKDQA
;
A
#
# COMPACT_ATOMS: atom_id res chain seq x y z
N LYS A 1 -15.29 -12.22 -10.70
CA LYS A 1 -15.69 -11.70 -9.37
C LYS A 1 -14.44 -11.76 -8.48
N MET A 2 -13.86 -10.61 -8.16
CA MET A 2 -12.51 -10.51 -7.57
C MET A 2 -12.53 -10.63 -6.04
N THR A 3 -12.87 -11.81 -5.54
CA THR A 3 -12.62 -12.19 -4.15
C THR A 3 -12.20 -13.65 -4.18
N GLU A 4 -10.90 -13.91 -4.33
CA GLU A 4 -10.35 -15.25 -4.13
C GLU A 4 -10.19 -15.52 -2.64
N GLU A 5 -10.59 -16.72 -2.23
CA GLU A 5 -10.48 -17.22 -0.86
C GLU A 5 -9.00 -17.30 -0.45
N GLY A 6 -8.65 -16.70 0.70
CA GLY A 6 -7.30 -16.74 1.28
C GLY A 6 -6.60 -15.39 1.44
N ALA A 7 -7.21 -14.27 1.05
CA ALA A 7 -6.66 -12.94 1.29
C ALA A 7 -6.71 -12.54 2.78
N ALA A 8 -5.71 -11.78 3.23
CA ALA A 8 -5.69 -11.16 4.56
C ALA A 8 -7.00 -10.39 4.83
N PRO A 9 -7.46 -10.31 6.09
CA PRO A 9 -8.68 -9.57 6.41
C PRO A 9 -8.51 -8.11 5.96
N VAL A 10 -9.43 -7.68 5.09
CA VAL A 10 -9.43 -6.34 4.46
C VAL A 10 -9.49 -5.22 5.51
N ARG A 11 -10.12 -5.49 6.65
CA ARG A 11 -10.20 -4.59 7.80
C ARG A 11 -9.66 -5.29 9.02
N ALA A 12 -9.03 -4.52 9.91
CA ALA A 12 -8.51 -5.03 11.18
C ALA A 12 -9.60 -5.62 12.10
N ASP A 13 -10.86 -5.22 11.93
CA ASP A 13 -12.03 -5.74 12.66
C ASP A 13 -12.65 -7.00 12.03
N GLY A 14 -12.05 -7.55 10.97
CA GLY A 14 -12.54 -8.74 10.26
C GLY A 14 -13.82 -8.51 9.45
N LEU A 15 -14.33 -7.28 9.39
CA LEU A 15 -15.50 -6.96 8.58
C LEU A 15 -15.13 -6.85 7.09
N PRO A 16 -16.11 -7.01 6.18
CA PRO A 16 -15.89 -6.75 4.76
C PRO A 16 -15.42 -5.31 4.52
N GLY A 17 -14.51 -5.14 3.56
CA GLY A 17 -14.05 -3.83 3.16
C GLY A 17 -15.15 -2.96 2.57
N VAL A 18 -15.07 -1.65 2.82
CA VAL A 18 -16.03 -0.67 2.32
C VAL A 18 -15.53 -0.13 0.99
N GLY A 19 -15.90 -0.80 -0.10
CA GLY A 19 -15.53 -0.42 -1.47
C GLY A 19 -16.75 -0.09 -2.33
N MET A 20 -16.65 0.93 -3.19
CA MET A 20 -17.67 1.16 -4.21
C MET A 20 -17.41 0.26 -5.44
N PRO A 21 -18.46 -0.33 -6.04
CA PRO A 21 -18.30 -1.12 -7.26
C PRO A 21 -17.98 -0.22 -8.47
N GLY A 22 -17.17 -0.74 -9.39
CA GLY A 22 -16.77 -0.07 -10.63
C GLY A 22 -15.30 0.37 -10.63
N GLY A 23 -14.82 0.77 -11.81
CA GLY A 23 -13.41 1.12 -12.03
C GLY A 23 -12.50 -0.10 -12.27
N GLN A 24 -11.20 0.16 -12.38
CA GLN A 24 -10.15 -0.84 -12.46
C GLN A 24 -9.13 -0.55 -11.36
N SER A 25 -8.56 -1.61 -10.78
CA SER A 25 -7.56 -1.53 -9.71
C SER A 25 -6.20 -2.02 -10.20
N TRP A 26 -5.14 -1.67 -9.47
CA TRP A 26 -3.78 -2.17 -9.74
C TRP A 26 -3.56 -3.58 -9.21
N THR A 27 -4.34 -4.00 -8.21
CA THR A 27 -4.22 -5.30 -7.54
C THR A 27 -5.60 -5.93 -7.41
N SER A 28 -5.66 -7.26 -7.38
CA SER A 28 -6.92 -7.99 -7.15
C SER A 28 -7.45 -7.73 -5.73
N ASN A 29 -6.55 -7.59 -4.75
CA ASN A 29 -6.84 -7.28 -3.36
C ASN A 29 -6.73 -5.77 -3.09
N TRP A 30 -7.45 -4.95 -3.85
CA TRP A 30 -7.30 -3.49 -3.85
C TRP A 30 -7.69 -2.79 -2.55
N LEU A 31 -8.35 -3.49 -1.63
CA LEU A 31 -8.63 -3.01 -0.27
C LEU A 31 -7.59 -3.50 0.76
N THR A 32 -6.57 -4.24 0.34
CA THR A 32 -5.46 -4.70 1.19
C THR A 32 -4.22 -3.87 0.89
N PHE A 33 -3.60 -3.33 1.93
CA PHE A 33 -2.33 -2.61 1.81
C PHE A 33 -1.18 -3.61 1.95
N ASP A 34 -0.59 -4.00 0.81
CA ASP A 34 0.51 -4.98 0.73
C ASP A 34 1.45 -4.65 -0.45
N ASN A 35 2.45 -5.50 -0.66
CA ASN A 35 3.40 -5.32 -1.76
C ASN A 35 2.93 -5.90 -3.12
N SER A 36 1.68 -6.34 -3.23
CA SER A 36 1.17 -6.97 -4.46
C SER A 36 1.22 -6.03 -5.66
N TYR A 37 1.13 -4.71 -5.44
CA TYR A 37 1.35 -3.70 -6.48
C TYR A 37 2.67 -3.93 -7.24
N PHE A 38 3.79 -4.08 -6.52
CA PHE A 38 5.11 -4.27 -7.14
C PHE A 38 5.23 -5.63 -7.85
N LYS A 39 4.57 -6.66 -7.32
CA LYS A 39 4.48 -7.99 -7.97
C LYS A 39 3.73 -7.92 -9.29
N ILE A 40 2.57 -7.25 -9.33
CA ILE A 40 1.78 -7.07 -10.55
C ILE A 40 2.52 -6.22 -11.57
N MET A 41 3.17 -5.13 -11.17
CA MET A 41 3.92 -4.27 -12.09
C MET A 41 5.09 -4.99 -12.74
N ALA A 42 5.77 -5.88 -12.02
CA ALA A 42 6.88 -6.68 -12.54
C ALA A 42 6.45 -7.84 -13.47
N ASP A 43 5.24 -8.37 -13.28
CA ASP A 43 4.75 -9.54 -14.01
C ASP A 43 4.14 -9.16 -15.36
N ARG A 44 4.83 -9.46 -16.47
CA ARG A 44 4.32 -9.18 -17.83
C ARG A 44 3.06 -9.96 -18.21
N TRP A 45 2.74 -11.03 -17.49
CA TRP A 45 1.59 -11.90 -17.75
C TRP A 45 0.46 -11.71 -16.73
N ALA A 46 0.58 -10.69 -15.87
CA ALA A 46 -0.48 -10.34 -14.94
C ALA A 46 -1.82 -10.07 -15.68
N ASN A 47 -2.92 -10.34 -14.98
CA ASN A 47 -4.28 -10.19 -15.50
C ASN A 47 -4.49 -8.83 -16.20
N SER A 48 -4.99 -8.85 -17.44
CA SER A 48 -5.27 -7.67 -18.24
C SER A 48 -6.34 -6.74 -17.66
N ASP A 49 -7.15 -7.23 -16.73
CA ASP A 49 -8.14 -6.43 -16.00
C ASP A 49 -7.49 -5.52 -14.93
N LEU A 50 -6.21 -5.72 -14.61
CA LEU A 50 -5.45 -4.90 -13.66
C LEU A 50 -4.76 -3.73 -14.37
N LEU A 51 -4.82 -2.56 -13.74
CA LEU A 51 -4.19 -1.35 -14.26
C LEU A 51 -2.67 -1.44 -14.27
N LYS A 52 -2.08 -0.95 -15.36
CA LYS A 52 -0.64 -0.71 -15.49
C LYS A 52 -0.42 0.57 -16.28
N LEU A 53 -0.30 1.70 -15.58
CA LEU A 53 -0.02 2.97 -16.24
C LEU A 53 1.46 3.06 -16.62
N GLU A 54 1.78 3.96 -17.55
CA GLU A 54 3.18 4.18 -17.96
C GLU A 54 4.05 4.68 -16.79
N THR A 55 3.47 5.43 -15.85
CA THR A 55 4.14 5.89 -14.62
C THR A 55 4.41 4.75 -13.62
N ASP A 56 3.62 3.67 -13.67
CA ASP A 56 3.87 2.51 -12.81
C ASP A 56 4.94 1.60 -13.45
N LYS A 57 4.85 1.41 -14.77
CA LYS A 57 5.83 0.61 -15.52
C LYS A 57 7.23 1.18 -15.43
N CYS A 58 7.36 2.51 -15.40
CA CYS A 58 8.67 3.16 -15.34
C CYS A 58 9.48 2.77 -14.09
N LEU A 59 8.81 2.35 -13.00
CA LEU A 59 9.46 1.86 -11.78
C LEU A 59 10.37 0.65 -12.03
N PHE A 60 10.08 -0.17 -13.05
CA PHE A 60 10.90 -1.34 -13.41
C PHE A 60 11.77 -1.13 -14.66
N VAL A 61 11.68 0.04 -15.29
CA VAL A 61 12.44 0.41 -16.50
C VAL A 61 13.59 1.34 -16.16
N ASP A 62 13.36 2.35 -15.32
CA ASP A 62 14.40 3.30 -14.91
C ASP A 62 15.39 2.64 -13.94
N ASN A 63 16.69 2.83 -14.18
CA ASN A 63 17.74 2.18 -13.39
C ASN A 63 17.73 2.60 -11.91
N SER A 64 17.33 3.84 -11.61
CA SER A 64 17.30 4.36 -10.24
C SER A 64 16.10 3.81 -9.49
N PHE A 65 14.92 3.81 -10.11
CA PHE A 65 13.70 3.30 -9.47
C PHE A 65 13.68 1.78 -9.33
N LYS A 66 14.23 1.07 -10.32
CA LYS A 66 14.21 -0.39 -10.40
C LYS A 66 14.83 -1.06 -9.19
N GLN A 67 15.88 -0.46 -8.60
CA GLN A 67 16.52 -1.03 -7.41
C GLN A 67 15.55 -1.12 -6.24
N HIS A 68 14.77 -0.06 -5.98
CA HIS A 68 13.75 -0.05 -4.94
C HIS A 68 12.57 -0.94 -5.30
N ALA A 69 12.08 -0.86 -6.53
CA ALA A 69 10.91 -1.62 -6.98
C ALA A 69 11.13 -3.15 -6.90
N LEU A 70 12.35 -3.62 -7.18
CA LEU A 70 12.71 -5.03 -7.02
C LEU A 70 12.77 -5.46 -5.54
N VAL A 71 13.31 -4.62 -4.66
CA VAL A 71 13.32 -4.91 -3.21
C VAL A 71 11.89 -5.01 -2.70
N TYR A 72 11.03 -4.03 -2.98
CA TYR A 72 9.65 -4.04 -2.50
C TYR A 72 8.81 -5.19 -3.07
N LYS A 73 9.09 -5.60 -4.31
CA LYS A 73 8.47 -6.79 -4.91
C LYS A 73 8.74 -8.05 -4.11
N ASP A 74 9.98 -8.22 -3.64
CA ASP A 74 10.46 -9.46 -3.03
C ASP A 74 10.37 -9.42 -1.48
N ASP A 75 10.35 -8.23 -0.87
CA ASP A 75 10.33 -8.00 0.58
C ASP A 75 9.23 -6.99 0.97
N GLN A 76 8.20 -7.48 1.66
CA GLN A 76 7.08 -6.65 2.12
C GLN A 76 7.46 -5.80 3.33
N ASP A 77 8.33 -6.29 4.22
CA ASP A 77 8.71 -5.57 5.43
C ASP A 77 9.60 -4.37 5.06
N ALA A 78 10.48 -4.55 4.09
CA ALA A 78 11.24 -3.45 3.50
C ALA A 78 10.33 -2.39 2.87
N PHE A 79 9.28 -2.81 2.14
CA PHE A 79 8.29 -1.89 1.59
C PHE A 79 7.57 -1.10 2.69
N PHE A 80 7.07 -1.76 3.74
CA PHE A 80 6.36 -1.09 4.82
C PHE A 80 7.26 -0.13 5.60
N ALA A 81 8.50 -0.52 5.88
CA ALA A 81 9.47 0.34 6.56
C ALA A 81 9.70 1.64 5.78
N ASP A 82 10.04 1.55 4.49
CA ASP A 82 10.32 2.73 3.66
C ASP A 82 9.05 3.53 3.36
N TYR A 83 7.90 2.86 3.17
CA TYR A 83 6.62 3.54 2.97
C TYR A 83 6.24 4.41 4.15
N SER A 84 6.41 3.92 5.38
CA SER A 84 6.09 4.69 6.58
C SER A 84 6.88 6.01 6.65
N LEU A 85 8.19 5.94 6.40
CA LEU A 85 9.08 7.11 6.38
C LEU A 85 8.78 8.07 5.22
N ALA A 86 8.47 7.54 4.03
CA ALA A 86 8.12 8.36 2.88
C ALA A 86 6.76 9.05 3.05
N HIS A 87 5.76 8.34 3.57
CA HIS A 87 4.41 8.87 3.78
C HIS A 87 4.38 9.94 4.87
N GLU A 88 5.14 9.78 5.96
CA GLU A 88 5.32 10.82 6.98
C GLU A 88 5.95 12.09 6.39
N LYS A 89 7.05 11.95 5.63
CA LYS A 89 7.69 13.09 4.95
C LYS A 89 6.72 13.79 4.00
N LEU A 90 5.92 13.02 3.26
CA LEU A 90 4.92 13.55 2.34
C LEU A 90 3.82 14.32 3.08
N SER A 91 3.29 13.78 4.18
CA SER A 91 2.21 14.43 4.93
C SER A 91 2.62 15.76 5.56
N ASN A 92 3.91 15.93 5.85
CA ASN A 92 4.45 17.14 6.47
C ASN A 92 4.86 18.22 5.44
N LEU A 93 4.94 17.87 4.14
CA LEU A 93 5.48 18.76 3.13
C LEU A 93 4.58 19.99 2.91
N GLY A 94 5.11 21.18 3.23
CA GLY A 94 4.42 22.46 3.04
C GLY A 94 3.34 22.77 4.09
N ALA A 95 3.15 21.90 5.08
CA ALA A 95 2.24 22.14 6.18
C ALA A 95 2.80 23.21 7.15
N LYS A 96 1.89 23.91 7.84
CA LYS A 96 2.21 24.82 8.94
C LYS A 96 1.43 24.37 10.16
N PHE A 97 2.14 23.99 11.21
CA PHE A 97 1.54 23.46 12.42
C PHE A 97 1.47 24.53 13.52
N SER A 98 0.58 24.31 14.50
CA SER A 98 0.54 25.06 15.75
C SER A 98 0.27 24.07 16.88
N PRO A 99 1.27 23.76 17.73
CA PRO A 99 2.67 24.26 17.77
C PRO A 99 3.48 23.89 16.51
N GLU A 100 4.63 24.55 16.31
CA GLU A 100 5.45 24.39 15.09
C GLU A 100 5.94 22.95 14.90
N GLU A 101 6.21 22.25 16.00
CA GLU A 101 6.64 20.85 16.05
C GLU A 101 5.50 19.85 15.77
N GLY A 102 4.25 20.31 15.67
CA GLY A 102 3.08 19.46 15.55
C GLY A 102 2.66 18.77 16.86
N ILE A 103 1.58 17.99 16.79
CA ILE A 103 1.05 17.23 17.92
C ILE A 103 1.09 15.76 17.53
N ILE A 104 1.82 14.96 18.30
CA ILE A 104 1.86 13.51 18.14
C ILE A 104 0.71 12.91 18.96
N LEU A 105 -0.17 12.17 18.27
CA LEU A 105 -1.18 11.37 18.93
C LEU A 105 -0.59 10.00 19.19
N ASP A 106 -0.23 9.71 20.45
CA ASP A 106 0.06 8.34 20.86
C ASP A 106 -1.24 7.56 20.75
N VAL A 107 -1.35 6.70 19.72
CA VAL A 107 -2.44 5.74 19.67
C VAL A 107 -2.16 4.72 20.77
N ILE A 108 -2.79 4.92 21.93
CA ILE A 108 -2.93 3.85 22.91
C ILE A 108 -3.75 2.77 22.20
N LEU A 109 -3.07 1.78 21.64
CA LEU A 109 -3.71 0.54 21.26
C LEU A 109 -4.12 -0.11 22.58
N GLU A 110 -5.32 0.20 23.06
CA GLU A 110 -5.99 -0.62 24.06
C GLU A 110 -6.13 -2.01 23.43
N THR A 111 -5.18 -2.88 23.74
CA THR A 111 -5.32 -4.31 23.56
C THR A 111 -6.58 -4.71 24.30
N LYS A 112 -7.67 -4.98 23.57
CA LYS A 112 -8.89 -5.57 24.10
C LYS A 112 -8.63 -7.04 24.47
N ASP A 113 -7.78 -7.25 25.46
CA ASP A 113 -7.64 -8.51 26.19
C ASP A 113 -8.04 -8.28 27.65
N GLN A 114 -9.29 -7.81 27.87
CA GLN A 114 -9.98 -7.91 29.16
C GLN A 114 -11.49 -8.01 28.93
N ALA A 115 -11.99 -9.24 28.80
CA ALA A 115 -13.23 -9.78 29.39
C ALA A 115 -13.46 -11.22 28.92
#